data_AF-G5AI02-F1
#
_entry.id   AF-G5AI02-F1
#
_cell.length_a   1.000
_cell.length_b   1.000
_cell.length_c   1.000
_cell.angle_alpha   90.00
_cell.angle_beta   90.00
_cell.angle_gamma   90.00
#
_symmetry.space_group_name_H-M   'P 1'
#
loop_
_entity.id
_entity.type
_entity.pdbx_description
1 polymer ?
#
loop_
_entity_poly.entity_id
_entity_poly.type
_entity_poly.pdbx_seq_one_letter_code
_entity_poly.pdbx_strand_id
1 'polypeptide(L)'
;MMRERPETWDFSWMAAATHSLETYEAALETSEFPSLLLAALDELLQAPEANALPLQELTDVLLQMIEFPIDLELPQETVATLHSARDWAIQTLLDVHTARQCNEDILQAPIMSVSLQQMQTKLFVSAPCRQADVQMELHQSLLAALKAEEETDTVSDMLELCANSLEDDAQFLQFAETALSGKAESLALGAAFLQRLLDRRSMHLPPDEQLNEGKTLRGQRLFDALTLGSKVRVWANHLPSWRSQLQTWMLEVHRAPFKPITAVLPDGWWLECESDADAPGCVALTTACQRHSHLYVTFIEWCRSHVDLLSSCRASELASVLSESTRPQHVARLFNRKMLSQVPLLDHSPNGRGWSSNQRNRAFLVIGSNLEQLQTACPASDSVWQYEWIGVVERPQLLHEALEISFPIDSNGHMNDEALAVCRSAAQFFGWFYSYSSAESASEIAALVSQMSSELKVSDVQSGAQWLRRSRPAFGVLPIVRLRLVWFWLLKSIDISLQTSGTACDTTIAAATTDVLESVEYIFRRFTPPRAKRPFQVELVTQLLVELEWRARNANAETKLAFLDRIEPLRAWLTKIVQLMQLEEQTAQQKDGRSRFGTRRSSAHDVEHLIDRLEQFSV
;
A
#
# COMPACT_ATOMS: atom_id res chain seq x y z
N MET A 1 2.21 -93.58 -2.56
CA MET A 1 2.59 -92.19 -2.90
C MET A 1 2.43 -91.37 -1.63
N MET A 2 3.54 -91.02 -1.00
CA MET A 2 3.58 -90.20 0.21
C MET A 2 3.16 -88.77 -0.16
N ARG A 3 2.18 -88.22 0.55
CA ARG A 3 1.93 -86.77 0.57
C ARG A 3 3.01 -86.15 1.44
N GLU A 4 3.93 -85.42 0.83
CA GLU A 4 4.79 -84.49 1.57
C GLU A 4 3.88 -83.47 2.26
N ARG A 5 4.16 -83.19 3.54
CA ARG A 5 3.50 -82.14 4.31
C ARG A 5 3.88 -80.79 3.67
N PRO A 6 2.99 -79.79 3.66
CA PRO A 6 3.39 -78.44 3.27
C PRO A 6 4.53 -77.99 4.21
N GLU A 7 5.62 -77.49 3.63
CA GLU A 7 6.71 -76.87 4.40
C GLU A 7 6.09 -75.72 5.22
N THR A 8 6.12 -75.86 6.54
CA THR A 8 5.67 -74.79 7.44
C THR A 8 6.73 -73.71 7.43
N TRP A 9 6.37 -72.51 6.96
CA TRP A 9 7.21 -71.32 7.07
C TRP A 9 7.71 -71.16 8.52
N ASP A 10 9.03 -71.07 8.69
CA ASP A 10 9.66 -70.82 10.00
C ASP A 10 10.11 -69.36 10.06
N PHE A 11 9.35 -68.54 10.78
CA PHE A 11 9.65 -67.11 10.97
C PHE A 11 10.54 -66.84 12.20
N SER A 12 10.94 -67.88 12.95
CA SER A 12 11.68 -67.73 14.20
C SER A 12 13.07 -67.13 14.01
N TRP A 13 13.74 -67.42 12.89
CA TRP A 13 15.03 -66.83 12.56
C TRP A 13 14.90 -65.35 12.15
N MET A 14 13.78 -64.95 11.53
CA MET A 14 13.52 -63.55 11.17
C MET A 14 13.23 -62.72 12.42
N ALA A 15 12.44 -63.27 13.35
CA ALA A 15 12.27 -62.69 14.67
C ALA A 15 13.62 -62.58 15.40
N ALA A 16 14.46 -63.62 15.38
CA ALA A 16 15.78 -63.56 16.01
C ALA A 16 16.71 -62.51 15.36
N ALA A 17 16.62 -62.30 14.05
CA ALA A 17 17.44 -61.33 13.33
C ALA A 17 17.12 -59.88 13.74
N THR A 18 15.86 -59.56 14.05
CA THR A 18 15.41 -58.22 14.48
C THR A 18 15.72 -57.91 15.95
N HIS A 19 16.37 -58.82 16.70
CA HIS A 19 16.69 -58.60 18.12
C HIS A 19 18.05 -57.92 18.36
N SER A 20 18.94 -57.86 17.37
CA SER A 20 20.25 -57.20 17.50
C SER A 20 20.58 -56.39 16.25
N LEU A 21 21.26 -55.24 16.43
CA LEU A 21 21.62 -54.33 15.33
C LEU A 21 22.48 -55.03 14.29
N GLU A 22 23.51 -55.77 14.73
CA GLU A 22 24.44 -56.48 13.84
C GLU A 22 23.75 -57.55 13.00
N THR A 23 22.80 -58.30 13.58
CA THR A 23 22.05 -59.33 12.85
C THR A 23 20.97 -58.74 11.95
N TYR A 24 20.39 -57.60 12.34
CA TYR A 24 19.33 -56.95 11.56
C TYR A 24 19.89 -56.23 10.34
N GLU A 25 21.02 -55.52 10.49
CA GLU A 25 21.74 -54.89 9.38
C GLU A 25 22.23 -55.94 8.38
N ALA A 26 22.88 -57.00 8.85
CA ALA A 26 23.32 -58.11 7.99
C ALA A 26 22.14 -58.80 7.25
N ALA A 27 20.98 -58.92 7.90
CA ALA A 27 19.78 -59.46 7.26
C ALA A 27 19.21 -58.52 6.19
N LEU A 28 19.18 -57.21 6.44
CA LEU A 28 18.69 -56.20 5.49
C LEU A 28 19.61 -55.99 4.28
N GLU A 29 20.93 -56.18 4.44
CA GLU A 29 21.89 -56.16 3.33
C GLU A 29 21.69 -57.34 2.37
N THR A 30 21.19 -58.48 2.86
CA THR A 30 20.81 -59.60 2.02
C THR A 30 19.44 -59.35 1.40
N SER A 31 19.36 -59.33 0.06
CA SER A 31 18.06 -59.23 -0.64
C SER A 31 17.10 -60.36 -0.31
N GLU A 32 17.57 -61.42 0.34
CA GLU A 32 16.82 -62.59 0.77
C GLU A 32 15.81 -62.25 1.88
N PHE A 33 16.12 -61.34 2.81
CA PHE A 33 15.22 -61.06 3.94
C PHE A 33 13.90 -60.38 3.52
N PRO A 34 13.90 -59.26 2.76
CA PRO A 34 12.65 -58.64 2.30
C PRO A 34 11.91 -59.48 1.25
N SER A 35 12.64 -60.22 0.40
CA SER A 35 12.03 -61.04 -0.65
C SER A 35 11.36 -62.29 -0.10
N LEU A 36 11.91 -62.92 0.94
CA LEU A 36 11.28 -64.04 1.64
C LEU A 36 10.02 -63.60 2.39
N LEU A 37 10.03 -62.42 3.01
CA LEU A 37 8.83 -61.85 3.64
C LEU A 37 7.72 -61.59 2.61
N LEU A 38 8.04 -61.02 1.44
CA LEU A 38 7.07 -60.80 0.37
C LEU A 38 6.54 -62.11 -0.23
N ALA A 39 7.40 -63.10 -0.45
CA ALA A 39 7.01 -64.40 -0.98
C ALA A 39 6.10 -65.15 0.01
N ALA A 40 6.44 -65.13 1.31
CA ALA A 40 5.61 -65.72 2.35
C ALA A 40 4.27 -64.98 2.49
N LEU A 41 4.26 -63.65 2.38
CA LEU A 41 3.03 -62.86 2.39
C LEU A 41 2.11 -63.20 1.22
N ASP A 42 2.65 -63.27 0.00
CA ASP A 42 1.88 -63.55 -1.21
C ASP A 42 1.28 -64.96 -1.16
N GLU A 43 2.01 -65.96 -0.63
CA GLU A 43 1.49 -67.32 -0.44
C GLU A 43 0.45 -67.41 0.69
N LEU A 44 0.72 -66.80 1.83
CA LEU A 44 -0.13 -66.91 3.02
C LEU A 44 -1.46 -66.16 2.86
N LEU A 45 -1.47 -65.06 2.10
CA LEU A 45 -2.67 -64.27 1.80
C LEU A 45 -3.63 -64.95 0.81
N GLN A 46 -3.22 -66.00 0.07
CA GLN A 46 -4.12 -66.76 -0.81
C GLN A 46 -5.23 -67.51 -0.05
N ALA A 47 -4.99 -67.87 1.22
CA ALA A 47 -5.94 -68.60 2.07
C ALA A 47 -5.83 -68.16 3.55
N PRO A 48 -6.30 -66.94 3.89
CA PRO A 48 -5.99 -66.27 5.15
C PRO A 48 -6.55 -66.99 6.40
N GLU A 49 -7.67 -67.69 6.28
CA GLU A 49 -8.28 -68.44 7.38
C GLU A 49 -7.53 -69.74 7.71
N ALA A 50 -7.02 -70.44 6.70
CA ALA A 50 -6.22 -71.65 6.87
C ALA A 50 -4.80 -71.35 7.38
N ASN A 51 -4.32 -70.14 7.10
CA ASN A 51 -2.96 -69.67 7.38
C ASN A 51 -2.90 -68.66 8.55
N ALA A 52 -3.93 -68.61 9.40
CA ALA A 52 -4.05 -67.59 10.45
C ALA A 52 -2.88 -67.54 11.44
N LEU A 53 -2.32 -68.70 11.80
CA LEU A 53 -1.16 -68.81 12.71
C LEU A 53 0.14 -68.31 12.05
N PRO A 54 0.57 -68.81 10.87
CA PRO A 54 1.72 -68.27 10.15
C PRO A 54 1.61 -66.77 9.83
N LEU A 55 0.41 -66.28 9.48
CA LEU A 55 0.20 -64.84 9.24
C LEU A 55 0.36 -64.02 10.52
N GLN A 56 -0.03 -64.55 11.68
CA GLN A 56 0.17 -63.89 12.96
C GLN A 56 1.67 -63.82 13.30
N GLU A 57 2.42 -64.90 13.09
CA GLU A 57 3.87 -64.94 13.30
C GLU A 57 4.61 -63.94 12.40
N LEU A 58 4.22 -63.83 11.13
CA LEU A 58 4.77 -62.85 10.19
C LEU A 58 4.39 -61.42 10.58
N THR A 59 3.15 -61.20 11.05
CA THR A 59 2.71 -59.92 11.61
C THR A 59 3.59 -59.54 12.80
N ASP A 60 3.89 -60.48 13.70
CA ASP A 60 4.73 -60.24 14.88
C ASP A 60 6.18 -59.89 14.48
N VAL A 61 6.74 -60.50 13.42
CA VAL A 61 8.06 -60.12 12.87
C VAL A 61 8.04 -58.69 12.33
N LEU A 62 7.03 -58.30 11.54
CA LEU A 62 6.90 -56.93 11.03
C LEU A 62 6.74 -55.91 12.17
N LEU A 63 6.01 -56.26 13.23
CA LEU A 63 5.88 -55.41 14.42
C LEU A 63 7.23 -55.24 15.14
N GLN A 64 8.05 -56.30 15.23
CA GLN A 64 9.41 -56.22 15.79
C GLN A 64 10.34 -55.34 14.94
N MET A 65 10.23 -55.38 13.61
CA MET A 65 10.97 -54.47 12.71
C MET A 65 10.60 -53.00 12.96
N ILE A 66 9.33 -52.73 13.28
CA ILE A 66 8.85 -51.38 13.57
C ILE A 66 9.32 -50.90 14.94
N GLU A 67 9.27 -51.78 15.96
CA GLU A 67 9.68 -51.49 17.33
C GLU A 67 11.20 -51.42 17.52
N PHE A 68 12.00 -51.84 16.53
CA PHE A 68 13.45 -51.81 16.62
C PHE A 68 13.97 -50.39 16.93
N PRO A 69 14.72 -50.18 18.03
CA PRO A 69 15.22 -48.87 18.40
C PRO A 69 16.32 -48.43 17.43
N ILE A 70 16.16 -47.24 16.84
CA ILE A 70 17.17 -46.63 15.96
C ILE A 70 17.92 -45.58 16.77
N ASP A 71 19.19 -45.86 17.06
CA ASP A 71 20.09 -44.89 17.68
C ASP A 71 20.62 -43.92 16.61
N LEU A 72 20.42 -42.61 16.82
CA LEU A 72 20.82 -41.56 15.89
C LEU A 72 22.34 -41.30 15.93
N GLU A 73 23.07 -41.90 16.87
CA GLU A 73 24.54 -41.87 16.94
C GLU A 73 25.21 -42.87 15.98
N LEU A 74 24.43 -43.72 15.30
CA LEU A 74 24.91 -44.68 14.29
C LEU A 74 25.29 -44.00 12.96
N PRO A 75 26.06 -44.67 12.08
CA PRO A 75 26.36 -44.18 10.74
C PRO A 75 25.09 -43.83 9.96
N GLN A 76 25.12 -42.70 9.24
CA GLN A 76 23.95 -42.16 8.54
C GLN A 76 23.36 -43.14 7.51
N GLU A 77 24.19 -43.99 6.89
CA GLU A 77 23.78 -45.04 5.96
C GLU A 77 22.99 -46.17 6.66
N THR A 78 23.44 -46.60 7.84
CA THR A 78 22.74 -47.59 8.69
C THR A 78 21.41 -47.01 9.19
N VAL A 79 21.40 -45.75 9.64
CA VAL A 79 20.19 -45.04 10.08
C VAL A 79 19.17 -44.95 8.94
N ALA A 80 19.60 -44.58 7.72
CA ALA A 80 18.71 -44.50 6.56
C ALA A 80 18.13 -45.87 6.16
N THR A 81 18.93 -46.93 6.25
CA THR A 81 18.51 -48.31 5.95
C THR A 81 17.48 -48.82 6.95
N LEU A 82 17.70 -48.59 8.25
CA LEU A 82 16.76 -48.96 9.31
C LEU A 82 15.44 -48.19 9.22
N HIS A 83 15.49 -46.89 8.90
CA HIS A 83 14.28 -46.10 8.67
C HIS A 83 13.51 -46.59 7.44
N SER A 84 14.20 -46.92 6.35
CA SER A 84 13.56 -47.45 5.14
C SER A 84 12.91 -48.82 5.39
N ALA A 85 13.57 -49.68 6.17
CA ALA A 85 13.01 -50.98 6.57
C ALA A 85 11.79 -50.84 7.48
N ARG A 86 11.80 -49.86 8.40
CA ARG A 86 10.65 -49.52 9.25
C ARG A 86 9.47 -49.02 8.41
N ASP A 87 9.70 -48.07 7.51
CA ASP A 87 8.66 -47.51 6.63
C ASP A 87 8.04 -48.61 5.75
N TRP A 88 8.88 -49.51 5.22
CA TRP A 88 8.44 -50.67 4.45
C TRP A 88 7.61 -51.66 5.29
N ALA A 89 8.01 -51.95 6.53
CA ALA A 89 7.26 -52.84 7.42
C ALA A 89 5.89 -52.25 7.81
N ILE A 90 5.81 -50.94 8.02
CA ILE A 90 4.54 -50.22 8.27
C ILE A 90 3.61 -50.35 7.06
N GLN A 91 4.11 -50.06 5.85
CA GLN A 91 3.30 -50.15 4.63
C GLN A 91 2.81 -51.58 4.40
N THR A 92 3.68 -52.56 4.60
CA THR A 92 3.37 -53.98 4.41
C THR A 92 2.29 -54.47 5.40
N LEU A 93 2.34 -54.02 6.67
CA LEU A 93 1.28 -54.33 7.65
C LEU A 93 -0.07 -53.72 7.29
N LEU A 94 -0.07 -52.49 6.76
CA LEU A 94 -1.29 -51.84 6.28
C LEU A 94 -1.90 -52.62 5.11
N ASP A 95 -1.07 -53.04 4.16
CA ASP A 95 -1.48 -53.80 2.98
C ASP A 95 -2.10 -55.16 3.37
N VAL A 96 -1.48 -55.88 4.33
CA VAL A 96 -2.02 -57.13 4.91
C VAL A 96 -3.37 -56.92 5.59
N HIS A 97 -3.55 -55.77 6.26
CA HIS A 97 -4.81 -55.45 6.92
C HIS A 97 -5.93 -55.17 5.92
N THR A 98 -5.65 -54.44 4.83
CA THR A 98 -6.59 -54.23 3.73
C THR A 98 -6.92 -55.53 2.98
N ALA A 99 -5.93 -56.40 2.73
CA ALA A 99 -6.16 -57.68 2.05
C ALA A 99 -7.08 -58.63 2.85
N ARG A 100 -7.03 -58.60 4.19
CA ARG A 100 -7.95 -59.34 5.07
C ARG A 100 -9.38 -58.82 5.07
N GLN A 101 -9.61 -57.54 4.72
CA GLN A 101 -10.94 -56.94 4.67
C GLN A 101 -11.70 -57.22 3.37
N CYS A 102 -11.03 -57.67 2.30
CA CYS A 102 -11.63 -57.85 0.98
C CYS A 102 -12.22 -59.25 0.71
N ASN A 103 -12.03 -60.23 1.59
CA ASN A 103 -12.61 -61.59 1.46
C ASN A 103 -13.86 -61.74 2.35
N GLU A 104 -15.01 -61.47 1.74
CA GLU A 104 -16.43 -61.70 2.09
C GLU A 104 -16.95 -61.78 3.54
N ASP A 105 -17.99 -60.94 3.78
CA ASP A 105 -19.23 -61.20 4.52
C ASP A 105 -19.17 -62.10 5.77
N ILE A 106 -18.90 -61.49 6.93
CA ILE A 106 -19.69 -61.59 8.17
C ILE A 106 -19.25 -60.45 9.11
N LEU A 107 -20.25 -59.76 9.67
CA LEU A 107 -20.14 -58.71 10.68
C LEU A 107 -19.24 -59.09 11.87
N GLN A 108 -18.00 -58.61 11.87
CA GLN A 108 -17.34 -57.99 13.02
C GLN A 108 -16.12 -57.22 12.51
N ALA A 109 -16.09 -55.90 12.74
CA ALA A 109 -14.88 -55.11 12.56
C ALA A 109 -13.73 -55.84 13.27
N PRO A 110 -12.56 -56.06 12.63
CA PRO A 110 -11.45 -56.63 13.35
C PRO A 110 -11.16 -55.65 14.48
N ILE A 111 -11.34 -56.12 15.71
CA ILE A 111 -10.87 -55.42 16.90
C ILE A 111 -9.38 -55.21 16.61
N MET A 112 -8.99 -53.97 16.28
CA MET A 112 -7.58 -53.62 16.20
C MET A 112 -6.94 -54.23 17.43
N SER A 113 -5.95 -55.10 17.25
CA SER A 113 -5.27 -55.68 18.40
C SER A 113 -4.85 -54.51 19.28
N VAL A 114 -5.00 -54.65 20.59
CA VAL A 114 -4.64 -53.59 21.54
C VAL A 114 -3.21 -53.10 21.28
N SER A 115 -2.34 -53.99 20.79
CA SER A 115 -1.00 -53.71 20.28
C SER A 115 -0.97 -52.78 19.07
N LEU A 116 -1.81 -52.98 18.04
CA LEU A 116 -1.93 -52.10 16.88
C LEU A 116 -2.54 -50.74 17.23
N GLN A 117 -3.52 -50.70 18.15
CA GLN A 117 -4.09 -49.44 18.63
C GLN A 117 -3.06 -48.65 19.45
N GLN A 118 -2.33 -49.33 20.34
CA GLN A 118 -1.22 -48.76 21.11
C GLN A 118 -0.05 -48.35 20.21
N MET A 119 0.19 -49.07 19.12
CA MET A 119 1.22 -48.75 18.13
C MET A 119 0.80 -47.56 17.26
N GLN A 120 -0.47 -47.44 16.86
CA GLN A 120 -0.97 -46.23 16.19
C GLN A 120 -0.85 -45.02 17.13
N THR A 121 -1.26 -45.14 18.40
CA THR A 121 -1.07 -44.05 19.37
C THR A 121 0.42 -43.76 19.61
N LYS A 122 1.29 -44.77 19.68
CA LYS A 122 2.73 -44.56 19.85
C LYS A 122 3.40 -43.99 18.60
N LEU A 123 3.11 -44.47 17.39
CA LEU A 123 3.67 -43.98 16.12
C LEU A 123 3.26 -42.54 15.85
N PHE A 124 2.00 -42.16 16.14
CA PHE A 124 1.57 -40.75 16.04
C PHE A 124 2.14 -39.86 17.16
N VAL A 125 2.54 -40.43 18.30
CA VAL A 125 3.17 -39.70 19.41
C VAL A 125 4.70 -39.66 19.29
N SER A 126 5.33 -40.56 18.52
CA SER A 126 6.80 -40.75 18.48
C SER A 126 7.44 -40.62 17.09
N ALA A 127 6.68 -40.57 15.99
CA ALA A 127 7.23 -40.19 14.70
C ALA A 127 7.37 -38.66 14.65
N PRO A 128 8.55 -38.10 14.34
CA PRO A 128 8.63 -36.69 14.01
C PRO A 128 7.76 -36.45 12.78
N CYS A 129 6.66 -35.69 12.93
CA CYS A 129 5.84 -35.28 11.79
C CYS A 129 6.76 -34.67 10.73
N ARG A 130 6.81 -35.27 9.53
CA ARG A 130 7.57 -34.69 8.43
C ARG A 130 6.91 -33.35 8.10
N GLN A 131 7.72 -32.32 7.92
CA GLN A 131 7.24 -30.96 7.69
C GLN A 131 6.27 -30.87 6.49
N ALA A 132 6.47 -31.71 5.47
CA ALA A 132 5.62 -31.83 4.30
C ALA A 132 4.18 -32.30 4.62
N ASP A 133 4.01 -33.19 5.61
CA ASP A 133 2.71 -33.71 6.01
C ASP A 133 1.92 -32.63 6.77
N VAL A 134 2.60 -31.91 7.67
CA VAL A 134 2.04 -30.74 8.37
C VAL A 134 1.65 -29.65 7.38
N GLN A 135 2.47 -29.38 6.36
CA GLN A 135 2.18 -28.43 5.28
C GLN A 135 0.94 -28.83 4.48
N MET A 136 0.82 -30.11 4.11
CA MET A 136 -0.31 -30.61 3.33
C MET A 136 -1.62 -30.55 4.11
N GLU A 137 -1.61 -30.97 5.38
CA GLU A 137 -2.78 -30.89 6.27
C GLU A 137 -3.20 -29.45 6.52
N LEU A 138 -2.24 -28.54 6.74
CA LEU A 138 -2.50 -27.10 6.86
C LEU A 138 -3.15 -26.55 5.59
N HIS A 139 -2.63 -26.92 4.40
CA HIS A 139 -3.15 -26.43 3.13
C HIS A 139 -4.57 -26.93 2.86
N GLN A 140 -4.82 -28.22 3.10
CA GLN A 140 -6.15 -28.81 2.93
C GLN A 140 -7.16 -28.23 3.93
N SER A 141 -6.74 -28.01 5.18
CA SER A 141 -7.58 -27.40 6.22
C SER A 141 -7.93 -25.96 5.86
N LEU A 142 -6.96 -25.17 5.38
CA LEU A 142 -7.18 -23.78 4.95
C LEU A 142 -8.12 -23.71 3.75
N LEU A 143 -7.93 -24.57 2.75
CA LEU A 143 -8.85 -24.64 1.60
C LEU A 143 -10.26 -25.08 2.02
N ALA A 144 -10.39 -25.96 3.02
CA ALA A 144 -11.68 -26.37 3.57
C ALA A 144 -12.36 -25.21 4.32
N ALA A 145 -11.63 -24.50 5.18
CA ALA A 145 -12.14 -23.35 5.93
C ALA A 145 -12.54 -22.19 5.01
N LEU A 146 -11.76 -21.90 3.97
CA LEU A 146 -12.08 -20.88 2.98
C LEU A 146 -13.31 -21.24 2.12
N LYS A 147 -13.56 -22.54 1.88
CA LYS A 147 -14.75 -23.02 1.16
C LYS A 147 -16.02 -23.04 1.99
N ALA A 148 -15.90 -23.17 3.31
CA ALA A 148 -17.04 -23.27 4.22
C ALA A 148 -17.73 -21.91 4.50
N GLU A 149 -17.16 -20.79 4.05
CA GLU A 149 -17.70 -19.41 4.10
C GLU A 149 -18.18 -18.86 5.47
N GLU A 150 -18.20 -19.65 6.56
CA GLU A 150 -18.85 -19.26 7.84
C GLU A 150 -17.97 -19.23 9.11
N GLU A 151 -16.73 -19.75 9.12
CA GLU A 151 -15.93 -19.81 10.36
C GLU A 151 -14.70 -18.90 10.32
N THR A 152 -14.92 -17.61 10.62
CA THR A 152 -13.84 -16.61 10.73
C THR A 152 -12.80 -16.95 11.78
N ASP A 153 -13.23 -17.65 12.84
CA ASP A 153 -12.38 -18.05 13.96
C ASP A 153 -11.45 -19.20 13.56
N THR A 154 -11.90 -20.16 12.75
CA THR A 154 -11.03 -21.25 12.28
C THR A 154 -9.97 -20.77 11.28
N VAL A 155 -10.28 -19.78 10.44
CA VAL A 155 -9.25 -19.15 9.58
C VAL A 155 -8.21 -18.40 10.42
N SER A 156 -8.64 -17.68 11.47
CA SER A 156 -7.74 -17.02 12.42
C SER A 156 -6.82 -18.01 13.13
N ASP A 157 -7.38 -19.09 13.68
CA ASP A 157 -6.63 -20.12 14.40
C ASP A 157 -5.63 -20.84 13.47
N MET A 158 -6.02 -21.08 12.21
CA MET A 158 -5.11 -21.64 11.22
C MET A 158 -3.96 -20.70 10.87
N LEU A 159 -4.20 -19.40 10.74
CA LEU A 159 -3.14 -18.42 10.51
C LEU A 159 -2.14 -18.38 11.67
N GLU A 160 -2.63 -18.47 12.90
CA GLU A 160 -1.78 -18.53 14.10
C GLU A 160 -0.98 -19.84 14.18
N LEU A 161 -1.60 -20.97 13.82
CA LEU A 161 -0.93 -22.26 13.78
C LEU A 161 0.13 -22.29 12.66
N CYS A 162 -0.17 -21.76 11.47
CA CYS A 162 0.80 -21.60 10.38
C CYS A 162 2.00 -20.74 10.80
N ALA A 163 1.76 -19.64 11.52
CA ALA A 163 2.82 -18.76 11.99
C ALA A 163 3.80 -19.46 12.93
N ASN A 164 3.32 -20.42 13.74
CA ASN A 164 4.11 -21.17 14.71
C ASN A 164 4.74 -22.45 14.13
N SER A 165 4.08 -23.11 13.18
CA SER A 165 4.44 -24.44 12.70
C SER A 165 5.26 -24.44 11.41
N LEU A 166 5.09 -23.44 10.53
CA LEU A 166 5.85 -23.37 9.28
C LEU A 166 7.24 -22.79 9.53
N GLU A 167 8.32 -23.40 9.06
CA GLU A 167 9.65 -22.79 9.19
C GLU A 167 10.02 -21.93 7.97
N ASP A 168 9.48 -22.28 6.80
CA ASP A 168 9.71 -21.55 5.55
C ASP A 168 8.80 -20.31 5.43
N ASP A 169 9.43 -19.17 5.14
CA ASP A 169 8.78 -17.89 4.98
C ASP A 169 8.06 -17.76 3.63
N ALA A 170 8.52 -18.43 2.58
CA ALA A 170 7.85 -18.42 1.27
C ALA A 170 6.50 -19.14 1.36
N GLN A 171 6.47 -20.30 2.00
CA GLN A 171 5.25 -21.03 2.28
C GLN A 171 4.31 -20.26 3.21
N PHE A 172 4.82 -19.71 4.32
CA PHE A 172 4.02 -18.88 5.21
C PHE A 172 3.35 -17.71 4.45
N LEU A 173 4.08 -17.04 3.54
CA LEU A 173 3.53 -15.98 2.70
C LEU A 173 2.42 -16.47 1.77
N GLN A 174 2.60 -17.62 1.13
CA GLN A 174 1.57 -18.20 0.26
C GLN A 174 0.27 -18.50 1.05
N PHE A 175 0.42 -19.03 2.27
CA PHE A 175 -0.70 -19.27 3.17
C PHE A 175 -1.39 -17.99 3.63
N ALA A 176 -0.59 -16.99 4.05
CA ALA A 176 -1.09 -15.69 4.46
C ALA A 176 -1.86 -15.01 3.32
N GLU A 177 -1.32 -15.04 2.10
CA GLU A 177 -1.95 -14.46 0.92
C GLU A 177 -3.28 -15.16 0.58
N THR A 178 -3.32 -16.48 0.67
CA THR A 178 -4.54 -17.27 0.39
C THR A 178 -5.64 -16.99 1.43
N ALA A 179 -5.28 -16.88 2.72
CA ALA A 179 -6.23 -16.54 3.78
C ALA A 179 -6.73 -15.09 3.66
N LEU A 180 -5.82 -14.14 3.46
CA LEU A 180 -6.12 -12.71 3.40
C LEU A 180 -6.85 -12.32 2.10
N SER A 181 -6.75 -13.11 1.03
CA SER A 181 -7.53 -12.91 -0.20
C SER A 181 -8.92 -13.55 -0.17
N GLY A 182 -9.24 -14.36 0.85
CA GLY A 182 -10.54 -15.04 1.01
C GLY A 182 -11.74 -14.10 1.10
N LYS A 183 -12.99 -14.58 1.11
CA LYS A 183 -14.17 -13.66 1.12
C LYS A 183 -14.60 -13.16 2.50
N ALA A 184 -14.08 -13.76 3.58
CA ALA A 184 -14.48 -13.45 4.95
C ALA A 184 -14.21 -11.97 5.31
N GLU A 185 -15.24 -11.27 5.81
CA GLU A 185 -15.18 -9.82 6.08
C GLU A 185 -14.59 -9.48 7.45
N SER A 186 -14.82 -10.32 8.46
CA SER A 186 -14.26 -10.17 9.81
C SER A 186 -13.23 -11.25 10.05
N LEU A 187 -11.95 -10.88 10.13
CA LEU A 187 -10.87 -11.81 10.44
C LEU A 187 -10.07 -11.25 11.61
N ALA A 188 -10.07 -11.94 12.75
CA ALA A 188 -9.11 -11.60 13.80
C ALA A 188 -7.72 -12.10 13.38
N LEU A 189 -6.70 -11.24 13.49
CA LEU A 189 -5.32 -11.65 13.25
C LEU A 189 -4.64 -11.89 14.59
N GLY A 190 -4.17 -13.13 14.79
CA GLY A 190 -3.45 -13.54 15.99
C GLY A 190 -2.09 -12.85 16.17
N ALA A 191 -1.54 -12.94 17.38
CA ALA A 191 -0.34 -12.21 17.76
C ALA A 191 0.93 -12.79 17.12
N ALA A 192 1.05 -14.12 17.04
CA ALA A 192 2.19 -14.78 16.42
C ALA A 192 2.19 -14.54 14.90
N PHE A 193 1.01 -14.58 14.26
CA PHE A 193 0.86 -14.22 12.86
C PHE A 193 1.32 -12.79 12.57
N LEU A 194 0.81 -11.81 13.31
CA LEU A 194 1.19 -10.40 13.14
C LEU A 194 2.67 -10.16 13.44
N GLN A 195 3.20 -10.79 14.49
CA GLN A 195 4.62 -10.67 14.86
C GLN A 195 5.50 -11.20 13.73
N ARG A 196 5.25 -12.42 13.24
CA ARG A 196 6.04 -12.99 12.15
C ARG A 196 5.94 -12.15 10.88
N LEU A 197 4.75 -11.67 10.54
CA LEU A 197 4.52 -10.87 9.33
C LEU A 197 5.24 -9.51 9.37
N LEU A 198 5.28 -8.86 10.53
CA LEU A 198 5.83 -7.51 10.71
C LEU A 198 7.28 -7.48 11.22
N ASP A 199 7.80 -8.60 11.70
CA ASP A 199 9.19 -8.74 12.17
C ASP A 199 10.19 -8.48 11.03
N ARG A 200 11.22 -7.69 11.34
CA ARG A 200 12.34 -7.44 10.40
C ARG A 200 13.39 -8.54 10.52
N ARG A 201 13.11 -9.71 9.94
CA ARG A 201 14.09 -10.81 9.82
C ARG A 201 14.77 -10.76 8.45
N SER A 202 15.97 -11.34 8.33
CA SER A 202 16.64 -11.52 7.04
C SER A 202 15.93 -12.62 6.26
N MET A 203 15.21 -12.24 5.19
CA MET A 203 14.51 -13.22 4.35
C MET A 203 15.46 -14.08 3.53
N HIS A 204 15.09 -15.35 3.39
CA HIS A 204 15.60 -16.27 2.36
C HIS A 204 14.48 -16.52 1.33
N LEU A 205 14.07 -15.50 0.57
CA LEU A 205 13.19 -15.69 -0.58
C LEU A 205 14.03 -16.06 -1.82
N PRO A 206 13.59 -17.00 -2.66
CA PRO A 206 14.18 -17.20 -3.98
C PRO A 206 14.00 -15.91 -4.82
N PRO A 207 14.98 -15.54 -5.66
CA PRO A 207 14.89 -14.35 -6.47
C PRO A 207 13.72 -14.46 -7.45
N ASP A 208 12.79 -13.51 -7.38
CA ASP A 208 11.65 -13.42 -8.29
C ASP A 208 12.10 -12.80 -9.62
N GLU A 209 11.89 -13.49 -10.74
CA GLU A 209 12.32 -13.06 -12.09
C GLU A 209 11.55 -11.84 -12.62
N GLN A 210 10.50 -11.39 -11.92
CA GLN A 210 9.66 -10.26 -12.35
C GLN A 210 9.99 -8.91 -11.68
N LEU A 211 10.89 -8.87 -10.68
CA LEU A 211 11.33 -7.62 -10.07
C LEU A 211 12.77 -7.30 -10.49
N ASN A 212 12.87 -6.40 -11.47
CA ASN A 212 14.11 -5.85 -12.01
C ASN A 212 15.19 -5.55 -10.95
N GLU A 213 16.39 -6.05 -11.25
CA GLU A 213 17.72 -5.59 -10.82
C GLU A 213 18.03 -5.45 -9.31
N GLY A 214 18.74 -6.45 -8.79
CA GLY A 214 20.10 -6.21 -8.30
C GLY A 214 20.28 -5.46 -6.99
N LYS A 215 19.30 -5.45 -6.08
CA LYS A 215 19.52 -5.06 -4.68
C LYS A 215 18.99 -6.14 -3.75
N THR A 216 19.89 -6.97 -3.21
CA THR A 216 19.65 -7.70 -1.96
C THR A 216 19.36 -6.69 -0.85
N LEU A 217 18.08 -6.36 -0.65
CA LEU A 217 17.61 -5.40 0.33
C LEU A 217 17.60 -6.06 1.72
N ARG A 218 18.67 -5.85 2.50
CA ARG A 218 18.66 -6.15 3.94
C ARG A 218 17.46 -5.46 4.61
N GLY A 219 16.54 -6.25 5.18
CA GLY A 219 15.50 -5.78 6.12
C GLY A 219 14.07 -5.65 5.59
N GLN A 220 13.69 -6.34 4.51
CA GLN A 220 12.29 -6.43 4.07
C GLN A 220 11.47 -7.29 5.06
N ARG A 221 10.26 -6.85 5.41
CA ARG A 221 9.30 -7.61 6.23
C ARG A 221 8.46 -8.49 5.32
N LEU A 222 7.97 -9.63 5.81
CA LEU A 222 7.06 -10.50 5.05
C LEU A 222 5.81 -9.72 4.60
N PHE A 223 5.35 -8.80 5.45
CA PHE A 223 4.30 -7.83 5.10
C PHE A 223 4.53 -7.11 3.76
N ASP A 224 5.78 -6.76 3.43
CA ASP A 224 6.10 -5.96 2.25
C ASP A 224 5.90 -6.78 0.95
N ALA A 225 5.94 -8.12 1.03
CA ALA A 225 5.74 -9.06 -0.08
C ALA A 225 4.27 -9.39 -0.37
N LEU A 226 3.34 -9.07 0.54
CA LEU A 226 1.90 -9.30 0.34
C LEU A 226 1.32 -8.46 -0.80
N THR A 227 0.24 -8.96 -1.43
CA THR A 227 -0.54 -8.14 -2.37
C THR A 227 -1.18 -6.95 -1.65
N LEU A 228 -1.53 -5.92 -2.42
CA LEU A 228 -2.11 -4.70 -1.87
C LEU A 228 -3.48 -4.95 -1.19
N GLY A 229 -4.30 -5.86 -1.73
CA GLY A 229 -5.56 -6.26 -1.11
C GLY A 229 -5.37 -6.92 0.26
N SER A 230 -4.39 -7.82 0.36
CA SER A 230 -4.02 -8.48 1.61
C SER A 230 -3.45 -7.49 2.63
N LYS A 231 -2.62 -6.53 2.20
CA LYS A 231 -2.12 -5.43 3.04
C LYS A 231 -3.25 -4.59 3.65
N VAL A 232 -4.28 -4.25 2.86
CA VAL A 232 -5.45 -3.50 3.36
C VAL A 232 -6.16 -4.23 4.49
N ARG A 233 -6.32 -5.55 4.39
CA ARG A 233 -6.94 -6.35 5.47
C ARG A 233 -6.08 -6.44 6.72
N VAL A 234 -4.77 -6.54 6.56
CA VAL A 234 -3.85 -6.49 7.70
C VAL A 234 -3.94 -5.13 8.40
N TRP A 235 -3.96 -4.03 7.65
CA TRP A 235 -4.15 -2.69 8.22
C TRP A 235 -5.51 -2.52 8.90
N ALA A 236 -6.57 -3.09 8.32
CA ALA A 236 -7.91 -3.05 8.91
C ALA A 236 -7.94 -3.75 10.27
N ASN A 237 -7.17 -4.82 10.46
CA ASN A 237 -7.10 -5.56 11.73
C ASN A 237 -5.98 -5.10 12.67
N HIS A 238 -5.00 -4.35 12.16
CA HIS A 238 -3.86 -3.87 12.93
C HIS A 238 -3.59 -2.38 12.67
N LEU A 239 -4.37 -1.52 13.33
CA LEU A 239 -4.25 -0.06 13.23
C LEU A 239 -2.85 0.53 13.49
N PRO A 240 -1.99 -0.04 14.37
CA PRO A 240 -0.64 0.47 14.54
C PRO A 240 0.21 0.35 13.26
N SER A 241 0.08 -0.74 12.49
CA SER A 241 0.81 -0.85 11.22
C SER A 241 0.25 0.10 10.17
N TRP A 242 -1.07 0.35 10.18
CA TRP A 242 -1.68 1.38 9.33
C TRP A 242 -1.10 2.78 9.62
N ARG A 243 -1.06 3.19 10.89
CA ARG A 243 -0.46 4.47 11.29
C ARG A 243 1.02 4.57 10.91
N SER A 244 1.77 3.47 11.07
CA SER A 244 3.16 3.39 10.65
C SER A 244 3.32 3.55 9.13
N GLN A 245 2.39 2.99 8.35
CA GLN A 245 2.38 3.16 6.89
C GLN A 245 2.06 4.60 6.48
N LEU A 246 1.06 5.23 7.10
CA LEU A 246 0.72 6.65 6.87
C LEU A 246 1.94 7.55 7.09
N GLN A 247 2.68 7.32 8.19
CA GLN A 247 3.91 8.05 8.47
C GLN A 247 5.00 7.76 7.43
N THR A 248 5.10 6.52 6.96
CA THR A 248 6.08 6.14 5.93
C THR A 248 5.82 6.87 4.62
N TRP A 249 4.58 6.84 4.12
CA TRP A 249 4.20 7.57 2.91
C TRP A 249 4.37 9.07 3.06
N MET A 250 4.01 9.64 4.21
CA MET A 250 4.23 11.07 4.48
C MET A 250 5.72 11.44 4.37
N LEU A 251 6.61 10.60 4.91
CA LEU A 251 8.06 10.81 4.81
C LEU A 251 8.56 10.65 3.37
N GLU A 252 8.05 9.68 2.62
CA GLU A 252 8.44 9.43 1.23
C GLU A 252 8.02 10.56 0.30
N VAL A 253 6.81 11.06 0.45
CA VAL A 253 6.27 12.19 -0.31
C VAL A 253 7.11 13.46 -0.10
N HIS A 254 7.63 13.69 1.11
CA HIS A 254 8.54 14.80 1.40
C HIS A 254 9.99 14.54 1.00
N ARG A 255 10.41 13.27 0.87
CA ARG A 255 11.73 12.90 0.34
C ARG A 255 11.84 13.10 -1.16
N ALA A 256 10.74 12.98 -1.89
CA ALA A 256 10.67 13.17 -3.34
C ALA A 256 9.57 14.19 -3.71
N PRO A 257 9.78 15.49 -3.41
CA PRO A 257 8.74 16.50 -3.54
C PRO A 257 8.27 16.72 -4.99
N PHE A 258 9.15 16.50 -5.97
CA PHE A 258 8.82 16.70 -7.38
C PHE A 258 8.30 15.43 -8.08
N LYS A 259 8.25 14.28 -7.40
CA LYS A 259 7.58 13.10 -7.95
C LYS A 259 6.06 13.24 -7.90
N PRO A 260 5.30 12.67 -8.84
CA PRO A 260 3.86 12.56 -8.67
C PRO A 260 3.53 11.67 -7.46
N ILE A 261 2.37 11.87 -6.82
CA ILE A 261 1.95 11.03 -5.67
C ILE A 261 1.77 9.57 -6.07
N THR A 262 1.40 9.32 -7.33
CA THR A 262 1.35 7.98 -7.91
C THR A 262 2.69 7.25 -7.79
N ALA A 263 3.82 7.92 -8.00
CA ALA A 263 5.13 7.27 -7.85
C ALA A 263 5.57 7.03 -6.38
N VAL A 264 4.76 7.45 -5.40
CA VAL A 264 5.03 7.23 -3.95
C VAL A 264 4.13 6.16 -3.36
N LEU A 265 2.89 6.06 -3.84
CA LEU A 265 1.97 5.01 -3.42
C LEU A 265 2.28 3.71 -4.18
N PRO A 266 1.88 2.54 -3.66
CA PRO A 266 2.05 1.27 -4.36
C PRO A 266 1.24 1.24 -5.67
N ASP A 267 1.77 0.54 -6.69
CA ASP A 267 1.07 0.32 -7.95
C ASP A 267 -0.33 -0.28 -7.71
N GLY A 268 -1.34 0.29 -8.39
CA GLY A 268 -2.75 -0.07 -8.23
C GLY A 268 -3.47 0.62 -7.06
N TRP A 269 -2.80 1.49 -6.30
CA TRP A 269 -3.49 2.34 -5.29
C TRP A 269 -4.41 3.39 -5.93
N TRP A 270 -4.05 3.85 -7.14
CA TRP A 270 -4.78 4.87 -7.87
C TRP A 270 -5.92 4.29 -8.71
N LEU A 271 -7.00 5.07 -8.84
CA LEU A 271 -7.95 4.91 -9.92
C LEU A 271 -7.32 5.44 -11.20
N GLU A 272 -6.63 4.59 -11.96
CA GLU A 272 -6.47 4.87 -13.38
C GLU A 272 -7.87 4.86 -14.02
N CYS A 273 -8.42 6.05 -14.23
CA CYS A 273 -9.56 6.29 -15.10
C CYS A 273 -9.06 6.28 -16.57
N GLU A 274 -8.34 5.23 -16.95
CA GLU A 274 -8.15 4.95 -18.36
C GLU A 274 -9.36 4.19 -18.89
N SER A 275 -9.60 4.39 -20.17
CA SER A 275 -10.79 4.11 -20.99
C SER A 275 -11.36 2.69 -20.97
N ASP A 276 -10.89 1.80 -20.11
CA ASP A 276 -11.51 0.51 -19.85
C ASP A 276 -12.18 0.55 -18.48
N ALA A 277 -13.47 0.87 -18.47
CA ALA A 277 -14.37 0.61 -17.35
C ALA A 277 -14.41 -0.89 -16.92
N ASP A 278 -13.66 -1.74 -17.63
CA ASP A 278 -13.50 -3.18 -17.41
C ASP A 278 -12.15 -3.57 -16.79
N ALA A 279 -11.26 -2.65 -16.40
CA ALA A 279 -10.05 -2.99 -15.63
C ALA A 279 -10.44 -3.37 -14.17
N PRO A 280 -10.48 -4.65 -13.78
CA PRO A 280 -11.15 -5.08 -12.55
C PRO A 280 -10.37 -4.75 -11.26
N GLY A 281 -9.10 -4.34 -11.37
CA GLY A 281 -8.17 -4.21 -10.24
C GLY A 281 -8.35 -2.97 -9.39
N CYS A 282 -8.46 -1.78 -10.00
CA CYS A 282 -8.48 -0.50 -9.27
C CYS A 282 -9.80 -0.28 -8.51
N VAL A 283 -10.93 -0.64 -9.12
CA VAL A 283 -12.26 -0.59 -8.48
C VAL A 283 -12.32 -1.55 -7.29
N ALA A 284 -11.69 -2.73 -7.39
CA ALA A 284 -11.67 -3.70 -6.31
C ALA A 284 -10.93 -3.20 -5.06
N LEU A 285 -9.81 -2.49 -5.23
CA LEU A 285 -9.05 -1.95 -4.10
C LEU A 285 -9.77 -0.81 -3.39
N THR A 286 -10.28 0.18 -4.13
CA THR A 286 -11.07 1.28 -3.53
C THR A 286 -12.28 0.73 -2.80
N THR A 287 -12.95 -0.27 -3.39
CA THR A 287 -14.05 -0.98 -2.73
C THR A 287 -13.57 -1.69 -1.46
N ALA A 288 -12.41 -2.35 -1.47
CA ALA A 288 -11.83 -3.01 -0.30
C ALA A 288 -11.48 -2.02 0.83
N CYS A 289 -10.88 -0.88 0.50
CA CYS A 289 -10.57 0.18 1.47
C CYS A 289 -11.85 0.80 2.06
N GLN A 290 -12.84 1.11 1.21
CA GLN A 290 -14.11 1.71 1.64
C GLN A 290 -14.97 0.76 2.48
N ARG A 291 -14.85 -0.57 2.28
CA ARG A 291 -15.45 -1.58 3.17
C ARG A 291 -14.96 -1.42 4.61
N HIS A 292 -13.70 -1.04 4.81
CA HIS A 292 -13.09 -0.84 6.13
C HIS A 292 -13.11 0.65 6.54
N SER A 293 -14.31 1.19 6.77
CA SER A 293 -14.51 2.62 7.07
C SER A 293 -13.69 3.17 8.25
N HIS A 294 -13.29 2.32 9.20
CA HIS A 294 -12.44 2.69 10.33
C HIS A 294 -10.99 3.03 9.93
N LEU A 295 -10.52 2.59 8.76
CA LEU A 295 -9.23 3.02 8.19
C LEU A 295 -9.24 4.52 7.88
N TYR A 296 -10.34 5.01 7.28
CA TYR A 296 -10.55 6.43 7.04
C TYR A 296 -10.65 7.21 8.35
N VAL A 297 -11.39 6.70 9.36
CA VAL A 297 -11.46 7.33 10.68
C VAL A 297 -10.07 7.44 11.32
N THR A 298 -9.27 6.37 11.25
CA THR A 298 -7.90 6.35 11.78
C THR A 298 -6.99 7.33 11.03
N PHE A 299 -7.16 7.45 9.71
CA PHE A 299 -6.46 8.43 8.88
C PHE A 299 -6.77 9.87 9.32
N ILE A 300 -8.05 10.22 9.52
CA ILE A 300 -8.45 11.55 10.00
C ILE A 300 -7.89 11.86 11.39
N GLU A 301 -7.93 10.91 12.32
CA GLU A 301 -7.32 11.09 13.66
C GLU A 301 -5.80 11.24 13.60
N TRP A 302 -5.15 10.50 12.69
CA TRP A 302 -3.73 10.64 12.44
C TRP A 302 -3.40 12.04 11.89
N CYS A 303 -4.18 12.53 10.93
CA CYS A 303 -4.10 13.88 10.39
C CYS A 303 -4.24 14.95 11.48
N ARG A 304 -5.23 14.81 12.37
CA ARG A 304 -5.45 15.72 13.50
C ARG A 304 -4.29 15.74 14.50
N SER A 305 -3.56 14.63 14.62
CA SER A 305 -2.38 14.54 15.48
C SER A 305 -1.12 15.14 14.84
N HIS A 306 -1.14 15.43 13.53
CA HIS A 306 0.01 15.88 12.73
C HIS A 306 -0.30 17.11 11.88
N VAL A 307 -1.14 18.01 12.40
CA VAL A 307 -1.68 19.13 11.61
C VAL A 307 -0.58 20.03 11.04
N ASP A 308 0.50 20.26 11.78
CA ASP A 308 1.63 21.08 11.31
C ASP A 308 2.21 20.54 9.99
N LEU A 309 2.22 19.21 9.81
CA LEU A 309 2.72 18.56 8.59
C LEU A 309 1.75 18.68 7.42
N LEU A 310 0.45 18.77 7.69
CA LEU A 310 -0.60 18.85 6.66
C LEU A 310 -0.66 20.22 5.97
N SER A 311 0.01 21.23 6.53
CA SER A 311 0.11 22.56 5.93
C SER A 311 0.96 22.58 4.65
N SER A 312 1.74 21.53 4.39
CA SER A 312 2.53 21.41 3.16
C SER A 312 1.66 20.99 1.98
N CYS A 313 2.00 21.52 0.80
CA CYS A 313 1.32 21.17 -0.45
C CYS A 313 1.38 19.67 -0.71
N ARG A 314 2.53 19.05 -0.45
CA ARG A 314 2.76 17.61 -0.65
C ARG A 314 1.92 16.74 0.28
N ALA A 315 1.77 17.16 1.54
CA ALA A 315 0.91 16.45 2.48
C ALA A 315 -0.57 16.54 2.08
N SER A 316 -0.99 17.69 1.54
CA SER A 316 -2.35 17.87 1.01
C SER A 316 -2.63 16.99 -0.21
N GLU A 317 -1.69 16.87 -1.15
CA GLU A 317 -1.84 15.95 -2.29
C GLU A 317 -1.97 14.48 -1.83
N LEU A 318 -1.12 14.04 -0.90
CA LEU A 318 -1.21 12.69 -0.31
C LEU A 318 -2.55 12.50 0.43
N ALA A 319 -2.97 13.49 1.21
CA ALA A 319 -4.21 13.43 1.98
C ALA A 319 -5.45 13.35 1.07
N SER A 320 -5.46 14.07 -0.06
CA SER A 320 -6.51 13.95 -1.08
C SER A 320 -6.63 12.51 -1.57
N VAL A 321 -5.53 11.91 -2.04
CA VAL A 321 -5.53 10.56 -2.61
C VAL A 321 -5.91 9.50 -1.57
N LEU A 322 -5.38 9.61 -0.35
CA LEU A 322 -5.74 8.69 0.74
C LEU A 322 -7.19 8.85 1.19
N SER A 323 -7.71 10.09 1.23
CA SER A 323 -9.12 10.34 1.51
C SER A 323 -10.00 9.72 0.43
N GLU A 324 -9.75 10.01 -0.84
CA GLU A 324 -10.53 9.49 -1.97
C GLU A 324 -10.58 7.95 -1.98
N SER A 325 -9.45 7.30 -1.71
CA SER A 325 -9.34 5.83 -1.71
C SER A 325 -9.98 5.15 -0.49
N THR A 326 -10.02 5.81 0.68
CA THR A 326 -10.52 5.20 1.92
C THR A 326 -11.90 5.69 2.34
N ARG A 327 -12.35 6.85 1.84
CA ARG A 327 -13.60 7.49 2.24
C ARG A 327 -14.81 6.77 1.63
N PRO A 328 -15.73 6.24 2.46
CA PRO A 328 -16.97 5.66 1.96
C PRO A 328 -17.90 6.74 1.36
N GLN A 329 -18.73 6.34 0.39
CA GLN A 329 -19.60 7.25 -0.39
C GLN A 329 -20.57 8.11 0.46
N HIS A 330 -20.93 7.68 1.68
CA HIS A 330 -21.92 8.35 2.53
C HIS A 330 -21.34 9.11 3.74
N VAL A 331 -20.04 9.38 3.75
CA VAL A 331 -19.32 9.87 4.95
C VAL A 331 -19.24 11.38 5.09
N ALA A 332 -19.85 12.16 4.19
CA ALA A 332 -19.85 13.63 4.27
C ALA A 332 -20.39 14.22 5.60
N ARG A 333 -21.08 13.41 6.43
CA ARG A 333 -21.57 13.80 7.76
C ARG A 333 -20.72 13.32 8.94
N LEU A 334 -19.77 12.40 8.73
CA LEU A 334 -18.87 11.99 9.81
C LEU A 334 -17.97 13.18 10.16
N PHE A 335 -17.65 13.34 11.44
CA PHE A 335 -16.92 14.49 12.02
C PHE A 335 -17.70 15.82 12.06
N ASN A 336 -19.02 15.81 11.81
CA ASN A 336 -19.88 17.00 11.91
C ASN A 336 -19.37 18.21 11.11
N ARG A 337 -18.68 17.96 9.99
CA ARG A 337 -18.20 19.01 9.07
C ARG A 337 -19.41 19.67 8.42
N LYS A 338 -19.66 20.93 8.73
CA LYS A 338 -20.76 21.75 8.21
C LYS A 338 -20.34 22.52 6.97
N MET A 339 -19.12 23.06 6.93
CA MET A 339 -18.66 23.97 5.86
C MET A 339 -18.73 23.31 4.48
N LEU A 340 -18.28 22.07 4.37
CA LEU A 340 -18.18 21.33 3.10
C LEU A 340 -19.35 20.37 2.83
N SER A 341 -20.33 20.31 3.74
CA SER A 341 -21.42 19.33 3.67
C SER A 341 -22.35 19.52 2.47
N GLN A 342 -22.51 20.76 2.02
CA GLN A 342 -23.38 21.17 0.91
C GLN A 342 -22.58 21.46 -0.37
N VAL A 343 -21.25 21.33 -0.31
CA VAL A 343 -20.35 21.56 -1.44
C VAL A 343 -20.16 20.24 -2.16
N PRO A 344 -20.59 20.14 -3.44
CA PRO A 344 -20.47 18.89 -4.19
C PRO A 344 -19.00 18.47 -4.31
N LEU A 345 -18.74 17.16 -4.30
CA LEU A 345 -17.44 16.66 -4.72
C LEU A 345 -17.29 16.95 -6.22
N LEU A 346 -16.12 17.43 -6.66
CA LEU A 346 -15.83 17.53 -8.09
C LEU A 346 -15.85 16.12 -8.67
N ASP A 347 -16.53 15.92 -9.81
CA ASP A 347 -16.33 14.72 -10.61
C ASP A 347 -14.90 14.73 -11.15
N HIS A 348 -14.07 13.81 -10.68
CA HIS A 348 -12.70 13.59 -11.16
C HIS A 348 -12.66 12.87 -12.51
N SER A 349 -13.74 12.96 -13.30
CA SER A 349 -13.73 12.43 -14.66
C SER A 349 -12.60 13.11 -15.44
N PRO A 350 -11.83 12.37 -16.27
CA PRO A 350 -10.83 12.98 -17.17
C PRO A 350 -11.45 13.98 -18.16
N ASN A 351 -12.77 13.94 -18.33
CA ASN A 351 -13.57 14.89 -19.12
C ASN A 351 -14.36 15.88 -18.23
N GLY A 352 -14.24 15.77 -16.91
CA GLY A 352 -14.90 16.62 -15.93
C GLY A 352 -14.31 18.01 -16.01
N ARG A 353 -14.99 18.91 -16.73
CA ARG A 353 -14.71 20.35 -16.61
C ARG A 353 -14.80 20.71 -15.13
N GLY A 354 -13.82 21.47 -14.64
CA GLY A 354 -13.89 22.13 -13.33
C GLY A 354 -15.24 22.86 -13.17
N TRP A 355 -15.58 23.24 -11.93
CA TRP A 355 -16.91 23.77 -11.64
C TRP A 355 -17.31 24.89 -12.61
N SER A 356 -18.55 24.86 -13.09
CA SER A 356 -19.12 26.00 -13.82
C SER A 356 -19.11 27.25 -12.93
N SER A 357 -19.10 28.45 -13.54
CA SER A 357 -19.14 29.71 -12.77
C SER A 357 -20.33 29.75 -11.81
N ASN A 358 -21.50 29.22 -12.18
CA ASN A 358 -22.67 29.16 -11.30
C ASN A 358 -22.47 28.21 -10.11
N GLN A 359 -21.81 27.06 -10.30
CA GLN A 359 -21.48 26.12 -9.22
C GLN A 359 -20.48 26.75 -8.25
N ARG A 360 -19.42 27.39 -8.78
CA ARG A 360 -18.45 28.16 -8.01
C ARG A 360 -19.13 29.22 -7.14
N ASN A 361 -19.95 30.08 -7.74
CA ASN A 361 -20.62 31.16 -7.02
C ASN A 361 -21.46 30.64 -5.86
N ARG A 362 -22.27 29.59 -6.10
CA ARG A 362 -23.08 28.95 -5.05
C ARG A 362 -22.22 28.34 -3.96
N ALA A 363 -21.17 27.59 -4.33
CA ALA A 363 -20.30 26.92 -3.36
C ALA A 363 -19.62 27.92 -2.42
N PHE A 364 -19.05 29.00 -2.94
CA PHE A 364 -18.30 29.94 -2.12
C PHE A 364 -19.17 30.90 -1.31
N LEU A 365 -20.39 31.20 -1.75
CA LEU A 365 -21.37 31.86 -0.88
C LEU A 365 -21.72 30.98 0.33
N VAL A 366 -21.98 29.69 0.10
CA VAL A 366 -22.29 28.73 1.17
C VAL A 366 -21.09 28.57 2.11
N ILE A 367 -19.89 28.33 1.57
CA ILE A 367 -18.65 28.20 2.35
C ILE A 367 -18.42 29.46 3.19
N GLY A 368 -18.52 30.65 2.60
CA GLY A 368 -18.35 31.92 3.31
C GLY A 368 -19.33 32.09 4.46
N SER A 369 -20.62 31.86 4.22
CA SER A 369 -21.65 31.96 5.26
C SER A 369 -21.45 30.96 6.40
N ASN A 370 -21.06 29.72 6.08
CA ASN A 370 -20.81 28.68 7.07
C ASN A 370 -19.56 29.03 7.88
N LEU A 371 -18.50 29.52 7.23
CA LEU A 371 -17.27 29.93 7.88
C LEU A 371 -17.52 31.07 8.88
N GLU A 372 -18.32 32.07 8.52
CA GLU A 372 -18.68 33.18 9.41
C GLU A 372 -19.48 32.68 10.63
N GLN A 373 -20.49 31.83 10.41
CA GLN A 373 -21.25 31.21 11.51
C GLN A 373 -20.35 30.38 12.43
N LEU A 374 -19.46 29.60 11.84
CA LEU A 374 -18.52 28.76 12.54
C LEU A 374 -17.54 29.63 13.38
N GLN A 375 -17.07 30.77 12.85
CA GLN A 375 -16.14 31.68 13.55
C GLN A 375 -16.79 32.37 14.76
N THR A 376 -18.10 32.63 14.68
CA THR A 376 -18.86 33.22 15.79
C THR A 376 -19.22 32.19 16.87
N ALA A 377 -19.38 30.92 16.49
CA ALA A 377 -19.83 29.86 17.39
C ALA A 377 -18.69 29.09 18.08
N CYS A 378 -17.51 28.99 17.47
CA CYS A 378 -16.40 28.17 17.95
C CYS A 378 -15.12 29.00 18.14
N PRO A 379 -14.37 28.80 19.24
CA PRO A 379 -13.01 29.33 19.34
C PRO A 379 -12.09 28.60 18.34
N ALA A 380 -11.06 29.28 17.84
CA ALA A 380 -10.12 28.73 16.85
C ALA A 380 -9.38 27.45 17.32
N SER A 381 -9.37 27.17 18.63
CA SER A 381 -8.79 25.97 19.25
C SER A 381 -9.76 24.78 19.33
N ASP A 382 -10.98 24.89 18.83
CA ASP A 382 -11.97 23.81 18.85
C ASP A 382 -11.59 22.69 17.87
N SER A 383 -11.80 21.44 18.28
CA SER A 383 -11.67 20.25 17.44
C SER A 383 -12.49 20.35 16.14
N VAL A 384 -13.64 21.02 16.18
CA VAL A 384 -14.47 21.29 15.00
C VAL A 384 -13.70 22.07 13.95
N TRP A 385 -12.89 23.05 14.37
CA TRP A 385 -12.05 23.87 13.49
C TRP A 385 -11.03 23.03 12.73
N GLN A 386 -10.40 22.11 13.44
CA GLN A 386 -9.40 21.20 12.87
C GLN A 386 -10.04 20.23 11.88
N TYR A 387 -11.22 19.68 12.19
CA TYR A 387 -11.89 18.76 11.26
C TYR A 387 -12.38 19.45 9.98
N GLU A 388 -12.86 20.69 10.06
CA GLU A 388 -13.21 21.48 8.86
C GLU A 388 -11.98 21.77 8.01
N TRP A 389 -10.86 22.14 8.64
CA TRP A 389 -9.60 22.38 7.96
C TRP A 389 -9.05 21.11 7.29
N ILE A 390 -9.05 19.97 7.99
CA ILE A 390 -8.70 18.67 7.40
C ILE A 390 -9.61 18.34 6.22
N GLY A 391 -10.91 18.65 6.32
CA GLY A 391 -11.86 18.47 5.21
C GLY A 391 -11.48 19.25 3.94
N VAL A 392 -10.81 20.40 4.08
CA VAL A 392 -10.27 21.18 2.96
C VAL A 392 -8.94 20.62 2.47
N VAL A 393 -8.07 20.15 3.36
CA VAL A 393 -6.81 19.47 3.00
C VAL A 393 -7.06 18.22 2.17
N GLU A 394 -8.15 17.50 2.44
CA GLU A 394 -8.61 16.36 1.64
C GLU A 394 -9.18 16.75 0.27
N ARG A 395 -9.39 18.05 0.01
CA ARG A 395 -9.93 18.58 -1.25
C ARG A 395 -9.13 19.82 -1.68
N PRO A 396 -7.82 19.67 -1.96
CA PRO A 396 -6.93 20.80 -2.27
C PRO A 396 -7.42 21.63 -3.47
N GLN A 397 -8.24 21.04 -4.35
CA GLN A 397 -8.86 21.70 -5.49
C GLN A 397 -9.75 22.88 -5.10
N LEU A 398 -10.34 22.88 -3.90
CA LEU A 398 -11.13 24.02 -3.40
C LEU A 398 -10.30 25.30 -3.33
N LEU A 399 -8.99 25.20 -3.05
CA LEU A 399 -8.12 26.38 -3.03
C LEU A 399 -7.90 26.94 -4.43
N HIS A 400 -7.79 26.09 -5.45
CA HIS A 400 -7.69 26.52 -6.85
C HIS A 400 -9.00 27.19 -7.32
N GLU A 401 -10.15 26.60 -6.97
CA GLU A 401 -11.46 27.18 -7.29
C GLU A 401 -11.71 28.51 -6.54
N ALA A 402 -11.19 28.66 -5.33
CA ALA A 402 -11.22 29.93 -4.61
C ALA A 402 -10.41 31.01 -5.34
N LEU A 403 -9.24 30.65 -5.88
CA LEU A 403 -8.41 31.56 -6.67
C LEU A 403 -9.08 31.92 -8.00
N GLU A 404 -9.77 30.97 -8.65
CA GLU A 404 -10.56 31.23 -9.86
C GLU A 404 -11.58 32.35 -9.65
N ILE A 405 -12.27 32.31 -8.52
CA ILE A 405 -13.24 33.36 -8.15
C ILE A 405 -12.54 34.65 -7.77
N SER A 406 -11.45 34.57 -6.99
CA SER A 406 -10.77 35.75 -6.46
C SER A 406 -10.15 36.64 -7.55
N PHE A 407 -9.82 36.06 -8.70
CA PHE A 407 -9.34 36.77 -9.90
C PHE A 407 -10.40 36.75 -11.00
N PRO A 408 -11.42 37.62 -10.94
CA PRO A 408 -12.49 37.61 -11.92
C PRO A 408 -12.02 38.15 -13.29
N ILE A 409 -12.75 37.78 -14.35
CA ILE A 409 -12.52 38.30 -15.70
C ILE A 409 -13.36 39.58 -15.82
N ASP A 410 -12.71 40.72 -16.03
CA ASP A 410 -13.40 42.00 -16.20
C ASP A 410 -14.11 42.05 -17.57
N SER A 411 -15.34 41.54 -17.64
CA SER A 411 -16.19 41.70 -18.83
C SER A 411 -16.92 43.04 -18.78
N ASN A 412 -16.28 44.13 -19.24
CA ASN A 412 -16.81 45.47 -19.58
C ASN A 412 -18.01 46.04 -18.77
N GLY A 413 -18.14 45.70 -17.49
CA GLY A 413 -19.22 46.17 -16.63
C GLY A 413 -18.82 46.11 -15.16
N HIS A 414 -19.41 46.98 -14.35
CA HIS A 414 -19.29 46.92 -12.89
C HIS A 414 -19.68 45.51 -12.41
N MET A 415 -18.81 44.87 -11.61
CA MET A 415 -19.17 43.66 -10.87
C MET A 415 -20.45 43.95 -10.10
N ASN A 416 -21.48 43.14 -10.29
CA ASN A 416 -22.70 43.21 -9.48
C ASN A 416 -22.37 42.90 -8.01
N ASP A 417 -23.16 43.41 -7.07
CA ASP A 417 -22.97 43.24 -5.63
C ASP A 417 -22.84 41.77 -5.22
N GLU A 418 -23.56 40.88 -5.91
CA GLU A 418 -23.49 39.43 -5.71
C GLU A 418 -22.10 38.87 -6.09
N ALA A 419 -21.53 39.31 -7.22
CA ALA A 419 -20.19 38.86 -7.65
C ALA A 419 -19.11 39.34 -6.69
N LEU A 420 -19.25 40.55 -6.15
CA LEU A 420 -18.36 41.08 -5.11
C LEU A 420 -18.48 40.29 -3.80
N ALA A 421 -19.69 39.89 -3.41
CA ALA A 421 -19.92 39.05 -2.24
C ALA A 421 -19.24 37.68 -2.40
N VAL A 422 -19.40 37.04 -3.57
CA VAL A 422 -18.75 35.76 -3.90
C VAL A 422 -17.22 35.88 -3.83
N CYS A 423 -16.63 36.93 -4.42
CA CYS A 423 -15.19 37.20 -4.36
C CYS A 423 -14.69 37.37 -2.92
N ARG A 424 -15.45 38.11 -2.10
CA ARG A 424 -15.14 38.31 -0.69
C ARG A 424 -15.17 36.99 0.08
N SER A 425 -16.18 36.14 -0.15
CA SER A 425 -16.29 34.83 0.50
C SER A 425 -15.15 33.89 0.08
N ALA A 426 -14.74 33.90 -1.20
CA ALA A 426 -13.58 33.13 -1.65
C ALA A 426 -12.26 33.61 -1.02
N ALA A 427 -12.06 34.93 -0.94
CA ALA A 427 -10.90 35.51 -0.26
C ALA A 427 -10.89 35.21 1.24
N GLN A 428 -12.04 35.26 1.92
CA GLN A 428 -12.20 34.88 3.33
C GLN A 428 -11.87 33.40 3.56
N PHE A 429 -12.37 32.51 2.70
CA PHE A 429 -12.06 31.08 2.76
C PHE A 429 -10.56 30.82 2.59
N PHE A 430 -9.96 31.44 1.57
CA PHE A 430 -8.52 31.31 1.31
C PHE A 430 -7.69 31.88 2.47
N GLY A 431 -8.08 33.03 3.01
CA GLY A 431 -7.45 33.64 4.16
C GLY A 431 -7.55 32.79 5.42
N TRP A 432 -8.71 32.22 5.70
CA TRP A 432 -8.90 31.29 6.81
C TRP A 432 -8.01 30.05 6.69
N PHE A 433 -7.92 29.43 5.51
CA PHE A 433 -7.07 28.26 5.30
C PHE A 433 -5.60 28.56 5.61
N TYR A 434 -5.06 29.66 5.07
CA TYR A 434 -3.65 30.03 5.27
C TYR A 434 -3.35 30.59 6.66
N SER A 435 -4.36 31.13 7.37
CA SER A 435 -4.18 31.55 8.77
C SER A 435 -3.86 30.39 9.71
N TYR A 436 -4.14 29.15 9.29
CA TYR A 436 -3.79 27.96 10.07
C TYR A 436 -2.27 27.73 10.13
N SER A 437 -1.54 28.10 9.07
CA SER A 437 -0.10 27.88 8.91
C SER A 437 0.73 29.15 8.90
N SER A 438 0.10 30.31 9.19
CA SER A 438 0.72 31.63 9.11
C SER A 438 0.51 32.39 10.42
N ALA A 439 1.34 33.39 10.69
CA ALA A 439 1.16 34.24 11.87
C ALA A 439 0.05 35.29 11.66
N GLU A 440 -0.19 35.65 10.40
CA GLU A 440 -1.18 36.61 9.95
C GLU A 440 -2.60 36.05 10.10
N SER A 441 -3.52 36.94 10.46
CA SER A 441 -4.93 36.57 10.66
C SER A 441 -5.65 36.31 9.34
N ALA A 442 -6.74 35.53 9.40
CA ALA A 442 -7.56 35.21 8.23
C ALA A 442 -8.05 36.45 7.48
N SER A 443 -8.41 37.52 8.21
CA SER A 443 -8.87 38.78 7.63
C SER A 443 -7.76 39.56 6.94
N GLU A 444 -6.54 39.59 7.49
CA GLU A 444 -5.37 40.21 6.86
C GLU A 444 -5.02 39.52 5.53
N ILE A 445 -5.05 38.18 5.52
CA ILE A 445 -4.78 37.40 4.31
C ILE A 445 -5.90 37.60 3.28
N ALA A 446 -7.17 37.62 3.68
CA ALA A 446 -8.30 37.88 2.78
C ALA A 446 -8.24 39.29 2.16
N ALA A 447 -7.86 40.30 2.95
CA ALA A 447 -7.64 41.67 2.47
C ALA A 447 -6.49 41.71 1.46
N LEU A 448 -5.40 40.98 1.73
CA LEU A 448 -4.28 40.84 0.79
C LEU A 448 -4.72 40.21 -0.54
N VAL A 449 -5.50 39.13 -0.52
CA VAL A 449 -6.03 38.49 -1.73
C VAL A 449 -6.84 39.48 -2.55
N SER A 450 -7.76 40.21 -1.90
CA SER A 450 -8.61 41.21 -2.57
C SER A 450 -7.81 42.39 -3.14
N GLN A 451 -6.78 42.84 -2.41
CA GLN A 451 -5.87 43.87 -2.90
C GLN A 451 -5.13 43.38 -4.14
N MET A 452 -4.48 42.21 -4.07
CA MET A 452 -3.68 41.69 -5.18
C MET A 452 -4.52 41.40 -6.42
N SER A 453 -5.75 40.90 -6.26
CA SER A 453 -6.62 40.66 -7.42
C SER A 453 -7.01 41.95 -8.13
N SER A 454 -7.33 43.01 -7.38
CA SER A 454 -7.65 44.32 -7.95
C SER A 454 -6.49 45.02 -8.65
N GLU A 455 -5.25 44.76 -8.21
CA GLU A 455 -4.04 45.38 -8.77
C GLU A 455 -3.48 44.59 -9.96
N LEU A 456 -3.52 43.26 -9.90
CA LEU A 456 -2.94 42.41 -10.93
C LEU A 456 -3.81 42.34 -12.19
N LYS A 457 -5.15 42.33 -12.05
CA LYS A 457 -6.17 42.31 -13.14
C LYS A 457 -5.90 41.32 -14.28
N VAL A 458 -6.74 40.30 -14.42
CA VAL A 458 -6.56 39.24 -15.45
C VAL A 458 -6.59 39.80 -16.88
N SER A 459 -7.34 40.88 -17.11
CA SER A 459 -7.49 41.53 -18.42
C SER A 459 -6.30 42.40 -18.84
N ASP A 460 -5.40 42.76 -17.92
CA ASP A 460 -4.29 43.70 -18.17
C ASP A 460 -2.97 43.20 -17.57
N VAL A 461 -2.38 42.20 -18.24
CA VAL A 461 -1.13 41.54 -17.81
C VAL A 461 0.04 42.51 -17.68
N GLN A 462 0.09 43.53 -18.54
CA GLN A 462 1.18 44.49 -18.55
C GLN A 462 1.15 45.38 -17.31
N SER A 463 -0.03 45.92 -16.95
CA SER A 463 -0.18 46.70 -15.72
C SER A 463 0.11 45.85 -14.48
N GLY A 464 -0.37 44.60 -14.45
CA GLY A 464 -0.07 43.68 -13.35
C GLY A 464 1.43 43.40 -13.20
N ALA A 465 2.16 43.20 -14.31
CA ALA A 465 3.61 43.03 -14.31
C ALA A 465 4.35 44.29 -13.80
N GLN A 466 3.91 45.48 -14.21
CA GLN A 466 4.46 46.75 -13.71
C GLN A 466 4.20 46.94 -12.21
N TRP A 467 2.99 46.63 -11.75
CA TRP A 467 2.65 46.67 -10.33
C TRP A 467 3.55 45.72 -9.54
N LEU A 468 3.72 44.47 -10.01
CA LEU A 468 4.55 43.47 -9.34
C LEU A 468 5.99 43.97 -9.17
N ARG A 469 6.57 44.61 -10.19
CA ARG A 469 7.91 45.22 -10.11
C ARG A 469 8.03 46.27 -9.01
N ARG A 470 7.02 47.13 -8.87
CA ARG A 470 6.98 48.20 -7.84
C ARG A 470 6.74 47.61 -6.44
N SER A 471 5.98 46.52 -6.36
CA SER A 471 5.52 45.92 -5.11
C SER A 471 6.44 44.81 -4.56
N ARG A 472 7.58 44.50 -5.22
CA ARG A 472 8.56 43.49 -4.77
C ARG A 472 8.91 43.58 -3.26
N PRO A 473 9.13 44.76 -2.66
CA PRO A 473 9.44 44.86 -1.22
C PRO A 473 8.36 44.28 -0.30
N ALA A 474 7.09 44.31 -0.70
CA ALA A 474 5.96 43.84 0.11
C ALA A 474 5.93 42.31 0.29
N PHE A 475 6.70 41.56 -0.53
CA PHE A 475 6.78 40.10 -0.44
C PHE A 475 7.62 39.60 0.73
N GLY A 476 8.19 40.49 1.55
CA GLY A 476 8.78 40.11 2.84
C GLY A 476 7.77 39.53 3.83
N VAL A 477 6.47 39.77 3.61
CA VAL A 477 5.36 39.24 4.42
C VAL A 477 4.53 38.29 3.55
N LEU A 478 4.25 37.09 4.05
CA LEU A 478 3.54 36.03 3.33
C LEU A 478 4.07 35.73 1.91
N PRO A 479 5.39 35.50 1.72
CA PRO A 479 5.99 35.29 0.40
C PRO A 479 5.36 34.13 -0.39
N ILE A 480 5.04 33.00 0.26
CA ILE A 480 4.43 31.83 -0.40
C ILE A 480 3.05 32.19 -0.96
N VAL A 481 2.18 32.76 -0.12
CA VAL A 481 0.82 33.16 -0.52
C VAL A 481 0.86 34.17 -1.66
N ARG A 482 1.66 35.23 -1.55
CA ARG A 482 1.75 36.26 -2.59
C ARG A 482 2.28 35.71 -3.91
N LEU A 483 3.30 34.85 -3.87
CA LEU A 483 3.84 34.23 -5.07
C LEU A 483 2.85 33.26 -5.72
N ARG A 484 2.11 32.48 -4.92
CA ARG A 484 1.02 31.64 -5.41
C ARG A 484 -0.06 32.46 -6.12
N LEU A 485 -0.46 33.61 -5.55
CA LEU A 485 -1.43 34.53 -6.17
C LEU A 485 -0.93 35.09 -7.51
N VAL A 486 0.34 35.53 -7.57
CA VAL A 486 0.95 36.02 -8.82
C VAL A 486 1.01 34.92 -9.88
N TRP A 487 1.42 33.72 -9.49
CA TRP A 487 1.54 32.58 -10.40
C TRP A 487 0.19 32.17 -10.98
N PHE A 488 -0.82 32.03 -10.12
CA PHE A 488 -2.18 31.72 -10.53
C PHE A 488 -2.74 32.77 -11.48
N TRP A 489 -2.58 34.06 -11.14
CA TRP A 489 -3.00 35.16 -12.00
C TRP A 489 -2.34 35.11 -13.38
N LEU A 490 -1.03 34.82 -13.45
CA LEU A 490 -0.31 34.72 -14.72
C LEU A 490 -0.87 33.57 -15.58
N LEU A 491 -1.01 32.37 -14.99
CA LEU A 491 -1.59 31.20 -15.66
C LEU A 491 -3.00 31.49 -16.19
N LYS A 492 -3.84 32.12 -15.37
CA LYS A 492 -5.19 32.52 -15.76
C LYS A 492 -5.18 33.55 -16.88
N SER A 493 -4.30 34.54 -16.81
CA SER A 493 -4.20 35.59 -17.82
C SER A 493 -3.75 35.04 -19.18
N ILE A 494 -2.80 34.09 -19.20
CA ILE A 494 -2.38 33.40 -20.41
C ILE A 494 -3.57 32.67 -21.05
N ASP A 495 -4.33 31.90 -20.27
CA ASP A 495 -5.49 31.17 -20.78
C ASP A 495 -6.60 32.12 -21.30
N ILE A 496 -6.94 33.17 -20.56
CA ILE A 496 -7.96 34.15 -21.00
C ILE A 496 -7.53 34.92 -22.25
N SER A 497 -6.23 35.20 -22.40
CA SER A 497 -5.72 35.84 -23.61
C SER A 497 -5.90 35.00 -24.87
N LEU A 498 -5.85 33.66 -24.74
CA LEU A 498 -6.08 32.72 -25.84
C LEU A 498 -7.56 32.69 -26.26
N GLN A 499 -8.46 32.87 -25.30
CA GLN A 499 -9.90 32.82 -25.53
C GLN A 499 -10.46 34.11 -26.14
N THR A 500 -9.78 35.25 -25.96
CA THR A 500 -10.31 36.59 -26.32
C THR A 500 -9.85 37.12 -27.68
N SER A 501 -9.09 36.33 -28.46
CA SER A 501 -8.71 36.54 -29.87
C SER A 501 -8.55 38.00 -30.35
N GLY A 502 -7.32 38.52 -30.26
CA GLY A 502 -6.82 39.64 -31.05
C GLY A 502 -5.37 39.39 -31.41
N THR A 503 -5.08 39.12 -32.68
CA THR A 503 -3.79 38.68 -33.28
C THR A 503 -2.60 39.65 -33.11
N ALA A 504 -2.71 40.66 -32.25
CA ALA A 504 -1.66 41.63 -31.92
C ALA A 504 -1.13 41.52 -30.48
N CYS A 505 -1.62 40.59 -29.66
CA CYS A 505 -1.35 40.54 -28.21
C CYS A 505 -0.18 39.62 -27.79
N ASP A 506 0.30 38.75 -28.69
CA ASP A 506 1.19 37.63 -28.34
C ASP A 506 2.58 38.09 -27.85
N THR A 507 3.18 39.08 -28.52
CA THR A 507 4.47 39.64 -28.10
C THR A 507 4.38 40.39 -26.77
N THR A 508 3.25 41.05 -26.51
CA THR A 508 3.03 41.81 -25.27
C THR A 508 2.90 40.87 -24.07
N ILE A 509 2.18 39.76 -24.24
CA ILE A 509 2.02 38.74 -23.20
C ILE A 509 3.35 38.04 -22.94
N ALA A 510 4.11 37.67 -23.97
CA ALA A 510 5.42 37.04 -23.80
C ALA A 510 6.41 37.95 -23.03
N ALA A 511 6.42 39.25 -23.35
CA ALA A 511 7.24 40.23 -22.62
C ALA A 511 6.79 40.37 -21.15
N ALA A 512 5.47 40.48 -20.90
CA ALA A 512 4.94 40.56 -19.55
C ALA A 512 5.19 39.28 -18.72
N THR A 513 5.08 38.10 -19.34
CA THR A 513 5.45 36.82 -18.72
C THR A 513 6.91 36.82 -18.30
N THR A 514 7.82 37.27 -19.16
CA THR A 514 9.24 37.37 -18.84
C THR A 514 9.48 38.32 -17.65
N ASP A 515 8.85 39.50 -17.68
CA ASP A 515 8.92 40.51 -16.62
C ASP A 515 8.43 39.97 -15.25
N VAL A 516 7.38 39.15 -15.28
CA VAL A 516 6.83 38.48 -14.10
C VAL A 516 7.80 37.42 -13.59
N LEU A 517 8.33 36.55 -14.44
CA LEU A 517 9.29 35.51 -14.06
C LEU A 517 10.57 36.09 -13.45
N GLU A 518 11.08 37.19 -13.98
CA GLU A 518 12.22 37.92 -13.37
C GLU A 518 11.87 38.44 -11.97
N SER A 519 10.65 38.96 -11.80
CA SER A 519 10.19 39.46 -10.51
C SER A 519 10.00 38.33 -9.50
N VAL A 520 9.44 37.20 -9.93
CA VAL A 520 9.30 35.98 -9.12
C VAL A 520 10.67 35.44 -8.73
N GLU A 521 11.65 35.38 -9.67
CA GLU A 521 13.03 34.95 -9.39
C GLU A 521 13.72 35.88 -8.38
N TYR A 522 13.53 37.20 -8.51
CA TYR A 522 14.04 38.17 -7.54
C TYR A 522 13.44 37.94 -6.15
N ILE A 523 12.11 37.83 -6.07
CA ILE A 523 11.39 37.63 -4.80
C ILE A 523 11.83 36.32 -4.15
N PHE A 524 11.85 35.24 -4.93
CA PHE A 524 12.32 33.93 -4.51
C PHE A 524 13.71 34.03 -3.87
N ARG A 525 14.70 34.62 -4.57
CA ARG A 525 16.05 34.75 -4.02
C ARG A 525 16.13 35.66 -2.80
N ARG A 526 15.41 36.78 -2.80
CA ARG A 526 15.54 37.83 -1.78
C ARG A 526 14.83 37.48 -0.48
N PHE A 527 13.66 36.84 -0.56
CA PHE A 527 12.80 36.58 0.60
C PHE A 527 12.79 35.12 1.04
N THR A 528 13.63 34.27 0.44
CA THR A 528 13.87 32.93 0.98
C THR A 528 14.51 33.03 2.37
N PRO A 529 13.90 32.45 3.42
CA PRO A 529 14.41 32.54 4.78
C PRO A 529 15.73 31.76 4.92
N PRO A 530 16.84 32.36 5.40
CA PRO A 530 18.13 31.69 5.44
C PRO A 530 18.14 30.38 6.26
N ARG A 531 17.39 30.35 7.37
CA ARG A 531 17.35 29.19 8.30
C ARG A 531 16.46 28.04 7.80
N ALA A 532 15.47 28.34 6.96
CA ALA A 532 14.50 27.38 6.44
C ALA A 532 14.50 27.38 4.90
N LYS A 533 15.65 27.67 4.30
CA LYS A 533 15.81 27.90 2.86
C LYS A 533 15.25 26.73 2.05
N ARG A 534 15.73 25.52 2.28
CA ARG A 534 15.33 24.34 1.50
C ARG A 534 13.84 23.99 1.67
N PRO A 535 13.28 23.88 2.90
CA PRO A 535 11.84 23.67 3.07
C PRO A 535 10.98 24.73 2.37
N PHE A 536 11.34 26.01 2.48
CA PHE A 536 10.64 27.09 1.80
C PHE A 536 10.68 26.94 0.27
N GLN A 537 11.87 26.67 -0.29
CA GLN A 537 12.04 26.52 -1.73
C GLN A 537 11.25 25.33 -2.28
N VAL A 538 11.29 24.20 -1.59
CA VAL A 538 10.53 22.99 -1.97
C VAL A 538 9.04 23.25 -1.90
N GLU A 539 8.55 23.83 -0.81
CA GLU A 539 7.12 24.12 -0.62
C GLU A 539 6.60 25.05 -1.72
N LEU A 540 7.29 26.16 -1.97
CA LEU A 540 6.89 27.10 -2.99
C LEU A 540 6.88 26.45 -4.37
N VAL A 541 7.99 25.84 -4.80
CA VAL A 541 8.09 25.27 -6.15
C VAL A 541 7.07 24.16 -6.37
N THR A 542 6.79 23.35 -5.34
CA THR A 542 5.73 22.35 -5.38
C THR A 542 4.36 23.00 -5.58
N GLN A 543 4.01 24.05 -4.83
CA GLN A 543 2.74 24.77 -5.03
C GLN A 543 2.61 25.31 -6.45
N LEU A 544 3.67 25.93 -6.99
CA LEU A 544 3.66 26.46 -8.36
C LEU A 544 3.50 25.35 -9.41
N LEU A 545 4.14 24.20 -9.20
CA LEU A 545 4.01 23.02 -10.03
C LEU A 545 2.56 22.51 -10.02
N VAL A 546 1.99 22.25 -8.85
CA VAL A 546 0.62 21.75 -8.70
C VAL A 546 -0.42 22.68 -9.32
N GLU A 547 -0.26 24.00 -9.17
CA GLU A 547 -1.10 25.00 -9.84
C GLU A 547 -1.01 24.92 -11.37
N LEU A 548 0.20 24.73 -11.91
CA LEU A 548 0.42 24.56 -13.35
C LEU A 548 -0.24 23.27 -13.86
N GLU A 549 -0.08 22.15 -13.13
CA GLU A 549 -0.72 20.87 -13.49
C GLU A 549 -2.25 20.99 -13.47
N TRP A 550 -2.79 21.61 -12.42
CA TRP A 550 -4.22 21.83 -12.28
C TRP A 550 -4.76 22.67 -13.43
N ARG A 551 -4.06 23.75 -13.81
CA ARG A 551 -4.47 24.58 -14.95
C ARG A 551 -4.36 23.85 -16.28
N ALA A 552 -3.28 23.11 -16.51
CA ALA A 552 -3.07 22.36 -17.75
C ALA A 552 -4.13 21.25 -17.95
N ARG A 553 -4.56 20.58 -16.87
CA ARG A 553 -5.67 19.62 -16.90
C ARG A 553 -7.01 20.28 -17.19
N ASN A 554 -7.24 21.49 -16.68
CA ASN A 554 -8.51 22.22 -16.81
C ASN A 554 -8.56 23.23 -17.98
N ALA A 555 -7.51 23.31 -18.79
CA ALA A 555 -7.47 24.20 -19.96
C ALA A 555 -8.57 23.82 -20.96
N ASN A 556 -9.14 24.82 -21.66
CA ASN A 556 -10.16 24.57 -22.66
C ASN A 556 -9.61 23.64 -23.76
N ALA A 557 -10.33 22.56 -24.07
CA ALA A 557 -9.92 21.55 -25.06
C ALA A 557 -9.55 22.18 -26.42
N GLU A 558 -10.23 23.25 -26.81
CA GLU A 558 -9.98 23.96 -28.09
C GLU A 558 -8.66 24.72 -28.09
N THR A 559 -8.24 25.26 -26.94
CA THR A 559 -7.02 26.08 -26.82
C THR A 559 -5.91 25.37 -26.06
N LYS A 560 -6.10 24.10 -25.67
CA LYS A 560 -5.21 23.36 -24.77
C LYS A 560 -3.78 23.31 -25.30
N LEU A 561 -3.58 22.95 -26.58
CA LEU A 561 -2.23 22.91 -27.17
C LEU A 561 -1.56 24.28 -27.18
N ALA A 562 -2.27 25.32 -27.61
CA ALA A 562 -1.76 26.70 -27.59
C ALA A 562 -1.47 27.20 -26.16
N PHE A 563 -2.23 26.74 -25.18
CA PHE A 563 -1.97 27.01 -23.77
C PHE A 563 -0.67 26.33 -23.31
N LEU A 564 -0.48 25.05 -23.63
CA LEU A 564 0.74 24.30 -23.32
C LEU A 564 1.98 24.96 -23.93
N ASP A 565 1.89 25.41 -25.19
CA ASP A 565 2.97 26.17 -25.84
C ASP A 565 3.29 27.48 -25.11
N ARG A 566 2.26 28.21 -24.66
CA ARG A 566 2.45 29.51 -23.98
C ARG A 566 2.96 29.40 -22.55
N ILE A 567 2.78 28.26 -21.88
CA ILE A 567 3.33 28.03 -20.54
C ILE A 567 4.75 27.44 -20.59
N GLU A 568 5.31 27.17 -21.76
CA GLU A 568 6.67 26.64 -21.88
C GLU A 568 7.74 27.49 -21.15
N PRO A 569 7.72 28.84 -21.18
CA PRO A 569 8.63 29.64 -20.37
C PRO A 569 8.48 29.42 -18.86
N LEU A 570 7.27 29.10 -18.38
CA LEU A 570 7.00 28.80 -16.97
C LEU A 570 7.56 27.42 -16.60
N ARG A 571 7.40 26.42 -17.48
CA ARG A 571 8.00 25.08 -17.31
C ARG A 571 9.52 25.17 -17.28
N ALA A 572 10.12 25.84 -18.26
CA ALA A 572 11.56 26.07 -18.31
C ALA A 572 12.09 26.81 -17.06
N TRP A 573 11.34 27.78 -16.56
CA TRP A 573 11.69 28.50 -15.33
C TRP A 573 11.65 27.59 -14.09
N LEU A 574 10.62 26.75 -13.93
CA LEU A 574 10.55 25.78 -12.83
C LEU A 574 11.76 24.82 -12.88
N THR A 575 12.07 24.28 -14.06
CA THR A 575 13.24 23.41 -14.26
C THR A 575 14.54 24.12 -13.90
N LYS A 576 14.74 25.36 -14.37
CA LYS A 576 15.89 26.19 -14.02
C LYS A 576 16.01 26.39 -12.51
N ILE A 577 14.91 26.69 -11.81
CA ILE A 577 14.92 26.93 -10.36
C ILE A 577 15.24 25.66 -9.58
N VAL A 578 14.68 24.50 -9.97
CA VAL A 578 15.01 23.22 -9.32
C VAL A 578 16.46 22.84 -9.57
N GLN A 579 16.99 23.05 -10.78
CA GLN A 579 18.42 22.87 -11.07
C GLN A 579 19.29 23.74 -10.16
N LEU A 580 18.93 25.02 -9.98
CA LEU A 580 19.65 25.91 -9.08
C LEU A 580 19.57 25.43 -7.62
N MET A 581 18.40 25.01 -7.15
CA MET A 581 18.22 24.47 -5.80
C MET A 581 19.08 23.23 -5.56
N GLN A 582 19.16 22.33 -6.55
CA GLN A 582 19.98 21.13 -6.51
C GLN A 582 21.49 21.47 -6.48
N LEU A 583 21.93 22.41 -7.32
CA LEU A 583 23.33 22.88 -7.35
C LEU A 583 23.73 23.56 -6.02
N GLU A 584 22.85 24.38 -5.44
CA GLU A 584 23.07 25.01 -4.14
C GLU A 584 23.26 23.98 -3.03
N GLU A 585 22.45 22.92 -3.04
CA GLU A 585 22.55 21.83 -2.06
C GLU A 585 23.83 21.01 -2.23
N GLN A 586 24.18 20.64 -3.47
CA GLN A 586 25.44 19.95 -3.77
C GLN A 586 26.65 20.78 -3.34
N THR A 587 26.62 22.09 -3.58
CA THR A 587 27.69 23.02 -3.17
C THR A 587 27.79 23.13 -1.65
N ALA A 588 26.67 23.15 -0.93
CA ALA A 588 26.66 23.15 0.53
C ALA A 588 27.26 21.85 1.10
N GLN A 589 26.87 20.70 0.56
CA GLN A 589 27.39 19.39 0.97
C GLN A 589 28.91 19.26 0.74
N GLN A 590 29.43 19.82 -0.36
CA GLN A 590 30.88 19.85 -0.63
C GLN A 590 31.67 20.71 0.38
N LYS A 591 31.08 21.84 0.83
CA LYS A 591 31.71 22.74 1.82
C LYS A 591 31.73 22.14 3.23
N ASP A 592 30.73 21.33 3.57
CA ASP A 592 30.58 20.71 4.89
C ASP A 592 31.35 19.38 5.05
N GLY A 593 32.22 19.04 4.09
CA GLY A 593 32.95 17.76 3.95
C GLY A 593 33.95 17.37 5.06
N ARG A 594 33.80 17.85 6.30
CA ARG A 594 34.58 17.40 7.48
C ARG A 594 33.80 16.59 8.52
N SER A 595 32.53 16.25 8.29
CA SER A 595 31.74 15.48 9.26
C SER A 595 31.32 14.12 8.72
N ARG A 596 31.88 13.06 9.33
CA ARG A 596 31.45 11.65 9.17
C ARG A 596 30.05 11.45 9.76
N PHE A 597 29.31 10.53 9.14
CA PHE A 597 28.04 9.90 9.55
C PHE A 597 26.74 10.67 9.30
N GLY A 598 25.88 10.04 8.49
CA GLY A 598 24.46 10.33 8.36
C GLY A 598 24.05 10.35 6.90
N THR A 599 23.30 9.33 6.46
CA THR A 599 22.58 9.19 5.20
C THR A 599 21.64 10.38 4.89
N ARG A 600 22.18 11.58 4.65
CA ARG A 600 21.49 12.61 3.86
C ARG A 600 21.72 12.27 2.40
N ARG A 601 20.82 11.43 1.88
CA ARG A 601 20.83 10.95 0.50
C ARG A 601 20.49 12.08 -0.47
N SER A 602 21.02 11.90 -1.67
CA SER A 602 21.20 12.84 -2.75
C SER A 602 19.90 13.42 -3.34
N SER A 603 19.82 14.75 -3.46
CA SER A 603 18.87 15.46 -4.33
C SER A 603 19.21 15.36 -5.82
N ALA A 604 20.09 14.41 -6.22
CA ALA A 604 20.56 14.24 -7.60
C ALA A 604 19.46 14.08 -8.65
N HIS A 605 18.26 13.66 -8.24
CA HIS A 605 17.17 13.30 -9.14
C HIS A 605 16.00 14.29 -9.10
N ASP A 606 16.09 15.41 -8.38
CA ASP A 606 14.98 16.37 -8.28
C ASP A 606 14.57 16.96 -9.63
N VAL A 607 15.57 17.28 -10.46
CA VAL A 607 15.34 17.81 -11.82
C VAL A 607 14.74 16.74 -12.72
N GLU A 608 15.23 15.50 -12.64
CA GLU A 608 14.71 14.35 -13.39
C GLU A 608 13.24 14.10 -13.04
N HIS A 609 12.93 14.00 -11.74
CA HIS A 609 11.55 13.83 -11.27
C HIS A 609 10.61 14.96 -11.74
N LEU A 610 11.11 16.21 -11.76
CA LEU A 610 10.34 17.34 -12.27
C LEU A 610 10.09 17.21 -13.77
N ILE A 611 11.10 16.83 -14.55
CA ILE A 611 10.98 16.62 -15.99
C ILE A 611 9.95 15.55 -16.27
N ASP A 612 10.08 14.36 -15.67
CA ASP A 612 9.13 13.24 -15.83
C ASP A 612 7.70 13.68 -15.47
N ARG A 613 7.55 14.43 -14.37
CA ARG A 613 6.25 14.95 -13.93
C ARG A 613 5.67 16.01 -14.87
N LEU A 614 6.51 16.78 -15.55
CA LEU A 614 6.09 17.76 -16.54
C LEU A 614 5.91 17.16 -17.94
N GLU A 615 6.50 16.00 -18.24
CA GLU A 615 6.46 15.37 -19.57
C GLU A 615 5.04 15.05 -20.04
N GLN A 616 4.14 14.73 -19.10
CA GLN A 616 2.70 14.54 -19.35
C GLN A 616 1.99 15.78 -19.95
N PHE A 617 2.65 16.94 -19.96
CA PHE A 617 2.16 18.21 -20.50
C PHE A 617 3.04 18.76 -21.64
N SER A 618 4.00 17.98 -22.16
CA SER A 618 4.72 18.34 -23.39
C SER A 618 3.88 18.01 -24.62
N VAL A 619 4.05 18.83 -25.66
CA VAL A 619 3.46 18.62 -26.99
C VAL A 619 4.16 17.51 -27.75
#